data_AF-A0A8T3ZHF5-F1
#
_entry.id   AF-A0A8T3ZHF5-F1
#
_cell.length_a   1.000
_cell.length_b   1.000
_cell.length_c   1.000
_cell.angle_alpha   90.00
_cell.angle_beta   90.00
_cell.angle_gamma   90.00
#
_symmetry.space_group_name_H-M   'P 1'
#
loop_
_entity.id
_entity.type
_entity.pdbx_description
1 polymer ?
#
loop_
_entity_poly.entity_id
_entity_poly.type
_entity_poly.pdbx_seq_one_letter_code
_entity_poly.pdbx_strand_id
1 'polypeptide(L)' 'MFVGRFQPFHLGHYKVVKRLLKDYEEVIILIGSSEADFVYDWNNPMSVGERIEPYLGLKQFIRIIRL' A
#
# COMPACT_ATOMS: atom_id res chain seq x y z
N MET A 1 9.92 5.32 4.00
CA MET A 1 9.45 4.16 3.20
C MET A 1 8.60 3.26 4.10
N PHE A 2 7.47 2.76 3.63
CA PHE A 2 6.57 1.87 4.35
C PHE A 2 6.25 0.64 3.50
N VAL A 3 6.61 -0.53 4.01
CA VAL A 3 6.53 -1.81 3.29
C VAL A 3 5.39 -2.64 3.85
N GLY A 4 4.57 -3.24 2.99
CA GLY A 4 3.50 -4.13 3.42
C GLY A 4 2.79 -4.82 2.28
N ARG A 5 1.98 -5.84 2.61
CA ARG A 5 1.10 -6.53 1.65
C ARG A 5 -0.27 -5.84 1.53
N PHE A 6 -0.69 -5.11 2.57
CA PHE A 6 -1.92 -4.31 2.60
C PHE A 6 -3.19 -5.06 2.16
N GLN A 7 -3.34 -6.30 2.64
CA GLN A 7 -4.42 -7.24 2.27
C GLN A 7 -5.22 -7.69 3.51
N PRO A 8 -6.21 -6.93 4.00
CA PRO A 8 -6.65 -5.63 3.48
C PRO A 8 -5.89 -4.45 4.07
N PHE A 9 -6.07 -3.29 3.45
CA PHE A 9 -5.73 -2.03 4.10
C PHE A 9 -6.68 -1.80 5.29
N HIS A 10 -6.14 -1.36 6.43
CA HIS A 10 -6.90 -1.22 7.67
C HIS A 10 -6.42 -0.01 8.48
N LEU A 11 -7.11 0.32 9.58
CA LEU A 11 -6.83 1.53 10.38
C LEU A 11 -5.39 1.63 10.90
N GLY A 12 -4.74 0.51 11.21
CA GLY A 12 -3.31 0.49 11.56
C GLY A 12 -2.42 1.09 10.45
N HIS A 13 -2.56 0.61 9.22
CA HIS A 13 -1.83 1.14 8.06
C HIS A 13 -2.12 2.63 7.84
N TYR A 14 -3.40 3.04 7.92
CA TYR A 14 -3.79 4.44 7.79
C TYR A 14 -3.09 5.35 8.81
N LYS A 15 -3.02 4.94 10.09
CA LYS A 15 -2.33 5.71 11.13
C LYS A 15 -0.85 5.87 10.83
N VAL A 16 -0.19 4.83 10.34
CA VAL A 16 1.22 4.89 9.94
C VAL A 16 1.43 5.84 8.77
N VAL A 17 0.64 5.69 7.69
CA VAL A 17 0.71 6.57 6.51
C VAL A 17 0.48 8.03 6.92
N LYS A 18 -0.55 8.30 7.73
CA LYS A 18 -0.86 9.64 8.24
C LYS A 18 0.28 10.20 9.09
N ARG A 19 0.98 9.36 9.86
CA ARG A 19 2.13 9.80 10.65
C ARG A 19 3.31 10.14 9.73
N LEU A 20 3.60 9.30 8.75
CA LEU A 20 4.69 9.52 7.79
C LEU A 20 4.48 10.79 6.98
N LEU A 21 3.26 11.04 6.49
CA LEU A 21 2.93 12.25 5.73
C LEU A 21 3.02 13.55 6.52
N LYS A 22 3.11 13.49 7.86
CA LYS A 22 3.37 14.69 8.69
C LYS A 22 4.85 15.02 8.80
N ASP A 23 5.69 14.00 8.77
CA ASP A 23 7.11 14.10 9.09
C ASP A 23 7.98 14.17 7.81
N TYR A 24 7.43 13.81 6.65
CA TYR A 24 8.16 13.69 5.37
C TYR A 24 7.37 14.30 4.20
N GLU A 25 8.08 14.95 3.28
CA GLU A 25 7.51 15.56 2.06
C GLU A 25 7.01 14.51 1.05
N GLU A 26 7.69 13.36 0.98
CA GLU A 26 7.31 12.22 0.13
C GLU A 26 7.40 10.92 0.94
N VAL A 27 6.38 10.06 0.78
CA VAL A 27 6.37 8.73 1.40
C VAL A 27 6.33 7.64 0.33
N ILE A 28 7.34 6.79 0.30
CA ILE A 28 7.35 5.59 -0.55
C ILE A 28 6.54 4.48 0.12
N ILE A 29 5.50 4.00 -0.57
CA ILE A 29 4.72 2.81 -0.21
C ILE A 29 5.19 1.66 -1.08
N LEU A 30 5.69 0.60 -0.46
CA LEU A 30 6.15 -0.58 -1.16
C LEU A 30 5.16 -1.73 -0.94
N ILE A 31 4.52 -2.17 -2.02
CA ILE A 31 3.53 -3.26 -2.00
C ILE A 31 4.23 -4.55 -2.37
N GLY A 32 4.35 -5.45 -1.40
CA GLY A 32 4.95 -6.77 -1.62
C GLY A 32 3.96 -7.81 -2.13
N SER A 33 4.50 -8.90 -2.68
CA SER A 33 3.74 -9.99 -3.32
C SER A 33 2.90 -9.48 -4.49
N SER A 34 3.46 -8.56 -5.27
CA SER A 34 2.76 -7.90 -6.37
C SER A 34 2.67 -8.74 -7.64
N GLU A 35 3.55 -9.74 -7.80
CA GLU A 35 3.48 -10.75 -8.87
C GLU A 35 2.20 -11.62 -8.81
N ALA A 36 1.50 -11.61 -7.67
CA ALA A 36 0.24 -12.33 -7.48
C ALA A 36 -0.98 -11.53 -7.99
N ASP A 37 -0.77 -10.55 -8.87
CA ASP A 37 -1.79 -9.66 -9.44
C ASP A 37 -2.98 -10.40 -10.10
N PHE A 38 -2.83 -11.70 -10.38
CA PHE A 38 -3.84 -12.58 -11.01
C PHE A 38 -4.17 -13.85 -10.20
N VAL A 39 -3.64 -14.01 -8.99
CA VAL A 39 -3.81 -15.21 -8.15
C VAL A 39 -4.53 -14.83 -6.87
N TYR A 40 -5.83 -15.13 -6.81
CA TYR A 40 -6.62 -15.04 -5.59
C TYR A 40 -6.49 -16.36 -4.83
N ASP A 41 -5.76 -16.35 -3.72
CA ASP A 41 -5.67 -17.49 -2.81
C ASP A 41 -5.79 -17.04 -1.34
N TRP A 42 -5.85 -18.00 -0.42
CA TRP A 42 -5.99 -17.71 1.01
C TRP A 42 -4.86 -16.85 1.58
N ASN A 43 -3.65 -16.98 1.03
CA ASN A 43 -2.51 -16.15 1.40
C ASN A 43 -2.57 -14.79 0.70
N ASN A 44 -3.10 -14.71 -0.52
CA ASN A 44 -3.17 -13.50 -1.35
C ASN A 44 -4.60 -13.25 -1.84
N PRO A 45 -5.49 -12.73 -0.97
CA PRO A 45 -6.92 -12.62 -1.30
C PRO A 45 -7.27 -11.35 -2.09
N MET A 46 -6.29 -10.51 -2.42
CA MET A 46 -6.51 -9.20 -3.08
C MET A 46 -5.47 -8.94 -4.14
N SER A 47 -5.90 -8.49 -5.31
CA SER A 47 -5.04 -7.98 -6.39
C SER A 47 -4.22 -6.76 -5.93
N VAL A 48 -3.15 -6.42 -6.66
CA VAL A 48 -2.38 -5.19 -6.36
C VAL A 48 -3.21 -3.95 -6.62
N GLY A 49 -4.10 -3.99 -7.60
CA GLY A 49 -5.07 -2.91 -7.85
C GLY A 49 -5.87 -2.56 -6.59
N GLU A 50 -6.46 -3.56 -5.95
CA GLU A 50 -7.24 -3.39 -4.71
C GLU A 50 -6.40 -2.92 -3.53
N ARG A 51 -5.11 -3.29 -3.47
CA ARG A 51 -4.17 -2.81 -2.44
C ARG A 51 -3.73 -1.36 -2.66
N ILE A 52 -3.75 -0.89 -3.90
CA ILE A 52 -3.41 0.49 -4.28
C ILE A 52 -4.60 1.44 -4.10
N GLU A 53 -5.83 0.94 -4.27
CA GLU A 53 -7.06 1.74 -4.22
C GLU A 53 -7.13 2.70 -3.01
N PRO A 54 -6.80 2.28 -1.77
CA PRO A 54 -6.83 3.15 -0.59
C PRO A 54 -5.85 4.34 -0.65
N TYR A 55 -4.85 4.27 -1.52
CA TYR A 55 -3.77 5.25 -1.65
C TYR A 55 -4.00 6.24 -2.81
N LEU A 56 -5.00 6.03 -3.66
CA LEU A 56 -5.21 6.84 -4.87
C LEU A 56 -5.39 8.34 -4.57
N GLY A 57 -6.07 8.68 -3.48
CA GLY A 57 -6.27 10.06 -3.03
C GLY A 57 -5.02 10.74 -2.45
N LEU A 58 -3.91 10.01 -2.29
CA LEU A 58 -2.67 10.52 -1.69
C LEU A 58 -1.52 10.64 -2.69
N LYS A 59 -1.75 10.35 -3.98
CA LYS A 59 -0.72 10.24 -5.03
C LYS A 59 0.21 11.45 -5.18
N GLN A 60 -0.22 12.64 -4.76
CA GLN A 60 0.61 13.85 -4.78
C GLN A 60 1.69 13.89 -3.68
N PHE A 61 1.58 13.01 -2.67
CA PHE A 61 2.50 12.95 -1.53
C PHE A 61 3.18 11.58 -1.38
N ILE A 62 2.79 10.59 -2.17
CA ILE A 62 3.31 9.23 -2.07
C ILE A 62 3.73 8.69 -3.42
N ARG A 63 4.75 7.83 -3.38
CA ARG A 63 5.18 7.03 -4.52
C ARG A 63 4.99 5.56 -4.23
N ILE A 64 4.32 4.85 -5.13
CA ILE A 64 4.04 3.42 -4.97
C ILE A 64 5.03 2.61 -5.80
N ILE A 65 5.68 1.65 -5.15
CA ILE A 65 6.59 0.66 -5.77
C ILE A 65 6.01 -0.74 -5.54
N ARG A 66 6.06 -1.59 -6.56
CA ARG A 66 5.62 -2.99 -6.52
C ARG A 66 6.84 -3.91 -6.43
N LEU A 67 6.83 -4.90 -5.54
CA LEU A 67 7.84 -5.98 -5.40
C LEU A 67 7.20 -7.37 -5.41
#